data_AF-A0A965X067-F1
#
_entry.id   AF-A0A965X067-F1
#
_cell.length_a   1.000
_cell.length_b   1.000
_cell.length_c   1.000
_cell.angle_alpha   90.00
_cell.angle_beta   90.00
_cell.angle_gamma   90.00
#
_symmetry.space_group_name_H-M   'P 1'
#
loop_
_entity.id
_entity.type
_entity.pdbx_description
1 polymer ?
#
loop_
_entity_poly.entity_id
_entity_poly.type
_entity_poly.pdbx_seq_one_letter_code
_entity_poly.pdbx_strand_id
1 'polypeptide(L)' 'MDVIVYNPQKGRLETIKAHFTEETTTWFDGMGHPESVSMITDLDGNLLITRDGRDYCKFQTIPATDST' A
#
# COMPACT_ATOMS: atom_id res chain seq x y z
N MET A 1 11.66 -4.46 -1.64
CA MET A 1 11.26 -4.66 -3.04
C MET A 1 10.92 -3.30 -3.63
N ASP A 2 11.25 -3.06 -4.91
CA ASP A 2 10.81 -1.86 -5.61
C ASP A 2 9.37 -2.05 -6.10
N VAL A 3 8.48 -1.10 -5.79
CA VAL A 3 7.05 -1.15 -6.15
C VAL A 3 6.61 0.17 -6.77
N ILE A 4 5.71 0.09 -7.75
CA ILE A 4 5.07 1.26 -8.37
C ILE A 4 3.84 1.62 -7.55
N VAL A 5 3.77 2.88 -7.11
CA VAL A 5 2.68 3.40 -6.29
C VAL A 5 2.09 4.65 -6.91
N TYR A 6 0.76 4.78 -6.88
CA TYR A 6 0.12 6.05 -7.16
C TYR A 6 0.14 6.92 -5.90
N ASN A 7 0.80 8.09 -5.98
CA ASN A 7 0.82 9.11 -4.95
C ASN A 7 -0.25 10.17 -5.25
N PRO A 8 -1.42 10.14 -4.58
CA PRO A 8 -2.50 11.08 -4.85
C PRO A 8 -2.14 12.53 -4.49
N GLN A 9 -1.24 12.75 -3.54
CA GLN A 9 -0.80 14.10 -3.15
C GLN A 9 0.03 14.77 -4.26
N LYS A 10 0.75 13.96 -5.06
CA LYS A 10 1.57 14.44 -6.18
C LYS A 10 0.91 14.23 -7.55
N GLY A 11 -0.21 13.52 -7.61
CA GLY A 11 -0.93 13.21 -8.85
C GLY A 11 -0.15 12.35 -9.85
N ARG A 12 0.80 11.52 -9.39
CA ARG A 12 1.66 10.71 -10.29
C ARG A 12 2.05 9.35 -9.70
N LEU A 13 2.50 8.46 -10.57
CA LEU A 13 3.13 7.19 -10.18
C LEU A 13 4.59 7.44 -9.75
N GLU A 14 5.03 6.78 -8.69
CA GLU A 14 6.40 6.80 -8.19
C GLU A 14 6.88 5.38 -7.91
N THR A 15 8.19 5.13 -8.03
CA THR A 15 8.81 3.89 -7.56
C THR A 15 9.32 4.11 -6.15
N ILE A 16 8.92 3.27 -5.21
CA ILE A 16 9.39 3.31 -3.82
C ILE A 16 9.99 1.95 -3.43
N LYS A 17 10.83 1.96 -2.40
CA LYS A 17 11.25 0.73 -1.71
C LYS A 17 10.26 0.42 -0.60
N ALA A 18 9.62 -0.75 -0.70
CA ALA A 18 8.74 -1.28 0.33
C ALA A 18 9.31 -2.60 0.90
N HIS A 19 9.12 -2.81 2.20
CA HIS A 19 9.47 -4.03 2.90
C HIS A 19 8.19 -4.67 3.45
N PHE A 20 7.83 -5.82 2.89
CA PHE A 20 6.67 -6.60 3.32
C PHE A 20 7.13 -7.66 4.31
N THR A 21 6.69 -7.56 5.55
CA THR A 21 7.03 -8.52 6.62
C THR A 21 5.78 -8.90 7.40
N GLU A 22 5.83 -10.00 8.16
CA GLU A 22 4.67 -10.51 8.89
C GLU A 22 4.15 -9.52 9.94
N GLU A 23 5.01 -8.64 10.41
CA GLU A 23 4.71 -7.62 11.41
C GLU A 23 4.07 -6.36 10.80
N THR A 24 4.38 -6.05 9.53
CA THR A 24 3.93 -4.79 8.89
C THR A 24 2.84 -5.00 7.86
N THR A 25 2.59 -6.23 7.43
CA THR A 25 1.70 -6.54 6.32
C THR A 25 0.64 -7.54 6.72
N THR A 26 -0.60 -7.25 6.33
CA THR A 26 -1.70 -8.20 6.36
C THR A 26 -1.96 -8.66 4.92
N TRP A 27 -1.86 -9.98 4.68
CA TRP A 27 -2.16 -10.60 3.40
C TRP A 27 -3.57 -11.15 3.38
N PHE A 28 -4.24 -10.95 2.24
CA PHE A 28 -5.58 -11.43 1.97
C PHE A 28 -5.49 -12.43 0.81
N ASP A 29 -5.26 -13.70 1.14
CA ASP A 29 -5.21 -14.76 0.14
C ASP A 29 -6.61 -15.12 -0.38
N GLY A 30 -6.73 -15.40 -1.68
CA GLY A 30 -7.87 -16.14 -2.22
C GLY A 30 -9.11 -15.31 -2.57
N MET A 31 -8.99 -14.01 -2.83
CA MET A 31 -10.15 -13.17 -3.14
C MET A 31 -10.69 -13.38 -4.58
N GLY A 32 -9.96 -14.07 -5.46
CA GLY A 32 -10.42 -14.56 -6.77
C GLY A 32 -10.77 -13.50 -7.82
N HIS A 33 -10.73 -12.22 -7.45
CA HIS A 33 -11.03 -11.07 -8.29
C HIS A 33 -9.81 -10.12 -8.36
N PRO A 34 -9.38 -9.71 -9.56
CA PRO A 34 -8.18 -8.88 -9.75
C PRO A 34 -8.27 -7.48 -9.09
N GLU A 35 -9.48 -7.03 -8.76
CA GLU A 35 -9.72 -5.75 -8.10
C GLU A 35 -9.73 -5.83 -6.56
N SER A 36 -9.71 -7.04 -6.01
CA SER A 36 -9.71 -7.25 -4.57
C SER A 36 -8.40 -6.79 -3.95
N VAL A 37 -8.49 -6.24 -2.73
CA VAL A 37 -7.31 -5.94 -1.92
C VAL A 37 -6.63 -7.25 -1.56
N SER A 38 -5.34 -7.36 -1.91
CA SER A 38 -4.52 -8.55 -1.67
C SER A 38 -3.58 -8.34 -0.49
N MET A 39 -3.15 -7.10 -0.23
CA MET A 39 -2.28 -6.75 0.89
C MET A 39 -2.56 -5.34 1.39
N ILE A 40 -2.48 -5.17 2.70
CA ILE A 40 -2.40 -3.86 3.35
C ILE A 40 -1.10 -3.85 4.16
N THR A 41 -0.25 -2.85 3.92
CA THR A 41 1.06 -2.73 4.56
C THR A 41 1.20 -1.36 5.22
N ASP A 42 1.61 -1.36 6.49
CA ASP A 42 2.13 -0.15 7.13
C ASP A 42 3.52 0.16 6.55
N LEU A 43 3.68 1.40 6.08
CA LEU A 43 4.93 1.90 5.55
C LEU A 43 5.22 3.28 6.12
N ASP A 44 6.04 3.31 7.17
CA ASP A 44 6.48 4.54 7.85
C ASP A 44 5.30 5.42 8.29
N GLY A 45 4.25 4.80 8.87
CA GLY A 45 3.03 5.48 9.29
C GLY A 45 2.07 5.86 8.15
N ASN A 46 2.34 5.39 6.94
CA ASN A 46 1.41 5.45 5.81
C ASN A 46 0.84 4.06 5.53
N LEU A 47 -0.20 4.01 4.71
CA LEU A 47 -0.82 2.78 4.27
C LEU A 47 -0.51 2.53 2.79
N LEU A 48 0.03 1.36 2.49
CA LEU A 48 0.14 0.85 1.12
C LEU A 48 -0.93 -0.21 0.89
N ILE A 49 -1.84 0.07 -0.05
CA ILE A 49 -2.92 -0.85 -0.44
C ILE A 49 -2.58 -1.49 -1.78
N THR A 50 -2.45 -2.81 -1.80
CA THR A 50 -2.15 -3.59 -3.01
C THR A 50 -3.39 -4.37 -3.44
N ARG A 51 -3.66 -4.40 -4.75
CA ARG A 51 -4.73 -5.21 -5.36
C ARG A 51 -4.15 -6.44 -6.05
N ASP A 52 -4.94 -7.50 -6.16
CA ASP A 52 -4.53 -8.79 -6.72
C ASP A 52 -4.05 -8.70 -8.19
N GLY A 53 -4.55 -7.74 -8.96
CA GLY A 53 -4.09 -7.45 -10.33
C GLY A 53 -2.67 -6.85 -10.43
N ARG A 54 -2.09 -6.39 -9.31
CA ARG A 54 -0.70 -5.91 -9.15
C ARG A 54 -0.19 -4.83 -10.13
N ASP A 55 -1.06 -4.20 -10.92
CA ASP A 55 -0.65 -3.13 -11.85
C ASP A 55 0.06 -1.97 -11.15
N TYR A 56 -0.45 -1.54 -9.99
CA TYR A 56 0.17 -0.56 -9.09
C TYR A 56 -0.51 -0.56 -7.72
N CYS A 57 0.25 -0.18 -6.68
CA CYS A 57 -0.28 0.00 -5.32
C CYS A 57 -0.82 1.43 -5.13
N LYS A 58 -1.70 1.64 -4.15
CA LYS A 58 -2.14 3.00 -3.75
C LYS A 58 -1.49 3.39 -2.43
N PHE A 59 -0.92 4.60 -2.40
CA PHE A 59 -0.37 5.21 -1.20
C PHE A 59 -1.43 6.08 -0.53
N GLN A 60 -1.73 5.80 0.74
CA GLN A 60 -2.62 6.61 1.55
C GLN A 60 -1.85 7.12 2.77
N THR A 61 -1.65 8.43 2.84
CA THR A 61 -1.15 9.07 4.05
C THR A 61 -2.24 9.06 5.10
N ILE A 62 -1.91 8.58 6.29
CA ILE A 62 -2.74 8.74 7.48
C ILE A 62 -2.26 10.04 8.13
N PRO A 63 -3.10 11.08 8.23
CA PRO A 63 -2.69 12.30 8.93
C PRO A 63 -2.34 11.93 10.37
N ALA A 64 -1.18 12.40 10.84
CA ALA A 64 -0.82 12.26 12.25
C ALA A 64 -1.98 12.84 13.08
N THR A 65 -2.56 12.05 13.96
CA THR A 65 -3.46 12.58 14.97
C THR A 65 -2.60 13.45 15.87
N ASP A 66 -2.81 14.77 15.82
CA ASP A 66 -2.24 15.70 16.79
C ASP A 66 -2.56 15.13 18.18
N SER A 67 -1.51 14.65 18.85
CA SER A 67 -1.62 14.16 20.21
C SER A 67 -1.66 15.40 21.10
N THR A 68 -2.88 15.91 21.35
CA THR A 68 -3.14 16.89 22.42
C THR A 68 -2.87 16.30 23.79
#